data_AF-A0A1G4B923-F1
#
_entry.id   AF-A0A1G4B923-F1
#
_cell.length_a   1.000
_cell.length_b   1.000
_cell.length_c   1.000
_cell.angle_alpha   90.00
_cell.angle_beta   90.00
_cell.angle_gamma   90.00
#
_symmetry.space_group_name_H-M   'P 1'
#
loop_
_entity.id
_entity.type
_entity.pdbx_description
1 polymer ?
#
loop_
_entity_poly.entity_id
_entity_poly.type
_entity_poly.pdbx_seq_one_letter_code
_entity_poly.pdbx_strand_id
1 'polypeptide(L)' 'KILIFFILKKNKKKLRFIINYKKLNEITKKNYYLLPFIIKLKEILYKA' A
#
# COMPACT_ATOMS: atom_id res chain seq x y z
N LYS A 1 8.92 6.35 -19.65
CA LYS A 1 9.58 5.07 -19.36
C LYS A 1 8.92 4.46 -18.13
N ILE A 2 8.19 3.35 -18.28
CA ILE A 2 7.57 2.64 -17.16
C ILE A 2 8.67 1.81 -16.49
N LEU A 3 8.91 2.04 -15.20
CA LEU A 3 9.89 1.24 -14.44
C LEU A 3 9.18 0.01 -13.88
N ILE A 4 9.71 -1.16 -14.21
CA ILE A 4 9.18 -2.46 -13.83
C ILE A 4 10.26 -3.16 -13.00
N PHE A 5 9.86 -3.79 -11.90
CA PHE A 5 10.74 -4.51 -10.99
C PHE A 5 10.27 -5.96 -10.81
N PHE A 6 11.22 -6.88 -10.83
CA PHE A 6 11.02 -8.24 -10.33
C PHE A 6 11.67 -8.36 -8.95
N ILE A 7 10.85 -8.62 -7.93
CA ILE A 7 11.29 -8.73 -6.54
C ILE A 7 10.99 -10.14 -6.04
N LEU A 8 11.97 -10.76 -5.38
CA LEU A 8 11.77 -12.07 -4.75
C LEU A 8 10.83 -11.94 -3.56
N LYS A 9 9.80 -12.80 -3.46
CA LYS A 9 8.97 -12.89 -2.26
C LYS A 9 9.85 -13.27 -1.05
N LYS A 10 9.43 -12.86 0.15
CA LYS A 10 10.11 -13.19 1.42
C LYS A 10 10.42 -14.68 1.57
N ASN A 11 9.53 -15.55 1.12
CA ASN A 11 9.69 -17.01 1.18
C ASN A 11 10.65 -17.55 0.10
N LYS A 12 11.28 -16.69 -0.71
CA LYS A 12 12.23 -16.96 -1.80
C LYS A 12 11.75 -17.86 -2.95
N LYS A 13 10.58 -18.49 -2.82
CA LYS A 13 10.03 -19.45 -3.79
C LYS A 13 9.31 -18.83 -5.00
N LYS A 14 8.97 -17.54 -4.96
CA LYS A 14 8.19 -16.87 -6.03
C LYS A 14 8.71 -15.46 -6.27
N LEU A 15 8.70 -15.02 -7.52
CA LEU A 15 8.91 -13.62 -7.90
C LEU A 15 7.58 -12.85 -7.83
N ARG A 16 7.67 -11.57 -7.51
CA ARG A 16 6.60 -10.58 -7.66
C ARG A 16 7.01 -9.60 -8.73
N PHE A 17 6.08 -9.36 -9.65
CA PHE A 17 6.15 -8.28 -10.60
C PHE A 17 5.59 -7.01 -9.96
N ILE A 18 6.37 -5.93 -9.94
CA ILE A 18 5.98 -4.67 -9.33
C ILE A 18 6.20 -3.54 -10.35
N ILE A 19 5.16 -2.76 -10.61
CA ILE A 19 5.24 -1.57 -11.45
C ILE A 19 5.50 -0.36 -10.54
N ASN A 20 6.43 0.50 -10.96
CA ASN A 20 6.70 1.75 -10.26
C ASN A 20 5.64 2.80 -10.62
N TYR A 21 4.72 3.03 -9.68
CA TYR A 21 3.66 4.02 -9.85
C TYR A 21 3.99 5.40 -9.28
N LYS A 22 5.23 5.71 -8.87
CA LYS A 22 5.58 7.01 -8.26
C LYS A 22 5.06 8.22 -9.06
N LYS A 23 5.40 8.28 -10.36
CA LYS A 23 4.95 9.37 -11.24
C LYS A 23 3.43 9.40 -11.43
N LEU A 24 2.79 8.24 -11.49
CA LEU A 24 1.33 8.16 -11.63
C LEU A 24 0.62 8.65 -10.35
N ASN A 25 1.16 8.31 -9.19
CA ASN A 25 0.64 8.70 -7.88
C ASN A 25 0.74 10.21 -7.61
N GLU A 26 1.69 10.91 -8.25
CA GLU A 26 1.81 12.37 -8.19
C GLU A 26 0.76 13.08 -9.06
N ILE A 27 0.44 12.51 -10.22
CA ILE A 27 -0.50 13.10 -11.19
C ILE A 27 -1.96 12.86 -10.78
N THR A 28 -2.23 11.75 -10.08
CA THR A 28 -3.60 11.33 -9.76
C THR A 28 -4.14 12.10 -8.56
N LYS A 29 -5.36 12.67 -8.69
CA LYS A 29 -6.06 13.32 -7.57
C LYS A 29 -6.31 12.30 -6.47
N LYS A 30 -5.76 12.55 -5.28
CA LYS A 30 -5.94 11.67 -4.13
C LYS A 30 -7.33 11.87 -3.53
N ASN A 31 -8.13 10.81 -3.55
CA ASN A 31 -9.38 10.74 -2.79
C ASN A 31 -9.08 10.16 -1.40
N TYR A 32 -8.65 11.02 -0.48
CA TYR A 32 -8.28 10.59 0.86
C TYR A 32 -9.53 10.20 1.67
N TYR A 33 -9.60 8.94 2.07
CA TYR A 33 -10.55 8.51 3.10
C TYR A 33 -9.82 8.40 4.43
N LEU A 34 -10.42 8.94 5.49
CA LEU A 34 -9.84 8.87 6.84
C LEU A 34 -9.95 7.43 7.35
N LEU A 35 -8.84 6.71 7.29
CA LEU A 35 -8.70 5.42 7.95
C LEU A 35 -8.21 5.65 9.38
N PRO A 36 -8.95 5.19 10.40
CA PRO A 36 -8.49 5.31 11.78
C PRO A 36 -7.20 4.50 11.98
N PHE A 37 -6.29 5.04 12.76
CA PHE A 37 -5.13 4.29 13.22
C PHE A 37 -5.57 3.06 14.02
N ILE A 38 -4.78 1.99 14.02
CA ILE A 38 -5.19 0.71 14.61
C ILE A 38 -5.58 0.83 16.10
N ILE A 39 -4.92 1.72 16.86
CA ILE A 39 -5.27 2.00 18.26
C ILE A 39 -6.66 2.62 18.35
N LYS A 40 -6.93 3.67 17.56
CA LYS A 40 -8.24 4.34 17.50
C LYS A 40 -9.34 3.42 17.00
N LEU A 41 -9.04 2.55 16.01
CA LEU A 41 -9.97 1.53 15.54
C LEU A 41 -10.30 0.53 16.66
N LYS A 42 -9.29 0.09 17.44
CA LYS A 42 -9.49 -0.82 18.57
C LYS A 42 -10.37 -0.18 19.65
N GLU A 43 -10.16 1.08 19.99
CA GLU A 43 -11.01 1.81 20.94
C GLU A 43 -12.48 1.88 20.47
N ILE A 44 -12.69 2.18 19.19
CA ILE A 44 -14.05 2.22 18.59
C ILE A 44 -14.71 0.84 18.64
N LEU A 45 -13.99 -0.23 18.30
CA LEU A 45 -14.54 -1.58 18.18
C LEU A 45 -14.77 -2.24 19.54
N TYR A 46 -13.87 -2.02 20.48
CA TYR A 46 -13.89 -2.71 21.78
C TYR A 46 -14.44 -1.87 22.91
N LYS A 47 -14.90 -0.63 22.66
CA LYS A 47 -15.58 0.30 23.59
C LYS A 47 -15.51 -0.20 25.04
N ALA A 48 -14.34 -0.06 25.64
CA ALA A 48 -14.16 -0.19 27.08
C ALA A 48 -14.65 1.10 27.74
#